data_AF-A0A2S7F767-F1
#
_entry.id   AF-A0A2S7F767-F1
#
_cell.length_a   1.000
_cell.length_b   1.000
_cell.length_c   1.000
_cell.angle_alpha   90.00
_cell.angle_beta   90.00
_cell.angle_gamma   90.00
#
_symmetry.space_group_name_H-M   'P 1'
#
loop_
_entity.id
_entity.type
_entity.pdbx_description
1 polymer ?
#
loop_
_entity_poly.entity_id
_entity_poly.type
_entity_poly.pdbx_seq_one_letter_code
_entity_poly.pdbx_strand_id
1 'polypeptide(L)'
;MVDTNYLNLVKILEHKTNINNYSGVQIIEKLIPDLNIDGELDPRVYKIINASHPTKKYKSDNEFIYHGINISELRSSMGWNNRDITSKEILSEYLTVIGKNGPIKVRKYTPKNLKDNAPCMIFIHGGGFIGGNVDVVENPCKALSDKANAVVISIDYRLAPENQFPKGLIDCFEVIKWVSSNSTKLKIKKDKICISGDSAGGNLAVACSLKDRDLKTNMIKYQALIYPVVTLDKKSVEEYKWSTNEYIVSNNKINQNINSSLDFIDMIKQLYVDATVKPDNQYISPLLSKDLSNLPKTLIITAEYDFLRVQGEAFGKKLINANVDTKIIRYRGMDHAFIDKCGIYPQAEDCLNEISKDIKSL
;
A
#
# COMPACT_ATOMS: atom_id res chain seq x y z
N MET A 1 -14.41 -14.23 -20.50
CA MET A 1 -13.38 -13.96 -21.53
C MET A 1 -12.56 -12.78 -21.05
N VAL A 2 -11.23 -12.88 -21.09
CA VAL A 2 -10.35 -11.77 -20.69
C VAL A 2 -10.49 -10.66 -21.74
N ASP A 3 -10.69 -9.42 -21.29
CA ASP A 3 -10.80 -8.26 -22.17
C ASP A 3 -9.46 -8.00 -22.88
N THR A 4 -9.38 -8.31 -24.17
CA THR A 4 -8.16 -8.18 -24.99
C THR A 4 -7.62 -6.75 -24.97
N ASN A 5 -8.51 -5.75 -24.87
CA ASN A 5 -8.08 -4.36 -24.78
C ASN A 5 -7.36 -4.09 -23.46
N TYR A 6 -7.90 -4.58 -22.34
CA TYR A 6 -7.27 -4.44 -21.02
C TYR A 6 -5.85 -5.02 -20.99
N LEU A 7 -5.65 -6.25 -21.49
CA LEU A 7 -4.31 -6.88 -21.50
C LEU A 7 -3.31 -6.12 -22.37
N ASN A 8 -3.76 -5.54 -23.49
CA ASN A 8 -2.91 -4.71 -24.33
C ASN A 8 -2.46 -3.45 -23.60
N LEU A 9 -3.34 -2.81 -22.82
CA LEU A 9 -3.00 -1.64 -22.01
C LEU A 9 -1.98 -1.97 -20.90
N VAL A 10 -2.10 -3.13 -20.26
CA VAL A 10 -1.09 -3.62 -19.29
C VAL A 10 0.28 -3.77 -19.97
N LYS A 11 0.34 -4.38 -21.16
CA LYS A 11 1.59 -4.51 -21.94
C LYS A 11 2.20 -3.16 -22.33
N ILE A 12 1.37 -2.18 -22.68
CA ILE A 12 1.84 -0.83 -23.00
C ILE A 12 2.53 -0.21 -21.78
N LEU A 13 1.97 -0.36 -20.57
CA LEU A 13 2.56 0.16 -19.33
C LEU A 13 3.93 -0.44 -18.99
N GLU A 14 4.25 -1.64 -19.49
CA GLU A 14 5.58 -2.25 -19.28
C GLU A 14 6.71 -1.43 -19.93
N HIS A 15 6.41 -0.67 -20.98
CA HIS A 15 7.39 0.03 -21.79
C HIS A 15 7.14 1.54 -21.94
N LYS A 16 5.89 2.01 -21.75
CA LYS A 16 5.52 3.41 -21.89
C LYS A 16 5.88 4.20 -20.63
N THR A 17 7.17 4.50 -20.50
CA THR A 17 7.75 5.18 -19.34
C THR A 17 8.60 6.37 -19.71
N ASN A 18 8.54 7.43 -18.90
CA ASN A 18 9.53 8.50 -18.87
C ASN A 18 10.35 8.41 -17.58
N ILE A 19 11.63 8.79 -17.61
CA ILE A 19 12.44 8.94 -16.40
C ILE A 19 12.71 10.43 -16.23
N ASN A 20 12.15 11.00 -15.16
CA ASN A 20 12.26 12.42 -14.86
C ASN A 20 13.00 12.63 -13.54
N ASN A 21 13.79 13.70 -13.48
CA ASN A 21 14.52 14.06 -12.27
C ASN A 21 13.76 15.15 -11.51
N TYR A 22 13.32 14.85 -10.29
CA TYR A 22 12.64 15.78 -9.39
C TYR A 22 13.54 16.05 -8.19
N SER A 23 14.08 17.27 -8.12
CA SER A 23 14.90 17.74 -7.00
C SER A 23 16.05 16.78 -6.63
N GLY A 24 16.70 16.18 -7.63
CA GLY A 24 17.85 15.29 -7.47
C GLY A 24 17.51 13.80 -7.44
N VAL A 25 16.23 13.42 -7.58
CA VAL A 25 15.77 12.02 -7.54
C VAL A 25 15.15 11.62 -8.87
N GLN A 26 15.59 10.50 -9.42
CA GLN A 26 14.98 9.90 -10.59
C GLN A 26 13.66 9.20 -10.21
N ILE A 27 12.58 9.60 -10.86
CA ILE A 27 11.26 8.97 -10.76
C ILE A 27 10.91 8.38 -12.12
N ILE A 28 10.51 7.11 -12.12
CA ILE A 28 10.01 6.42 -13.31
C ILE A 28 8.52 6.74 -13.41
N GLU A 29 8.14 7.54 -14.40
CA GLU A 29 6.74 7.85 -14.68
C GLU A 29 6.16 6.85 -15.68
N LYS A 30 5.19 6.07 -15.24
CA LYS A 30 4.37 5.19 -16.09
C LYS A 30 3.22 6.03 -16.65
N LEU A 31 3.27 6.30 -17.95
CA LEU A 31 2.31 7.19 -18.61
C LEU A 31 0.94 6.52 -18.75
N ILE A 32 -0.12 7.31 -18.94
CA ILE A 32 -1.45 6.79 -19.28
C ILE A 32 -1.30 5.97 -20.57
N PRO A 33 -1.74 4.69 -20.64
CA PRO A 33 -1.35 3.81 -21.73
C PRO A 33 -1.87 4.28 -23.10
N ASP A 34 -3.10 4.77 -23.15
CA ASP A 34 -3.85 5.15 -24.37
C ASP A 34 -4.14 6.66 -24.47
N LEU A 35 -3.52 7.49 -23.62
CA LEU A 35 -3.59 8.95 -23.67
C LEU A 35 -2.19 9.55 -23.55
N ASN A 36 -1.95 10.70 -24.18
CA ASN A 36 -0.67 11.41 -24.12
C ASN A 36 -0.89 12.92 -23.87
N ILE A 37 -1.56 13.23 -22.76
CA ILE A 37 -1.92 14.58 -22.35
C ILE A 37 -1.57 14.72 -20.86
N ASP A 38 -0.88 15.81 -20.51
CA ASP A 38 -0.58 16.15 -19.12
C ASP A 38 -1.78 16.81 -18.43
N GLY A 39 -1.86 16.65 -17.11
CA GLY A 39 -2.87 17.33 -16.29
C GLY A 39 -4.28 16.75 -16.38
N GLU A 40 -4.44 15.61 -17.03
CA GLU A 40 -5.69 14.85 -17.11
C GLU A 40 -5.65 13.54 -16.34
N LEU A 41 -6.83 13.12 -15.86
CA LEU A 41 -7.03 11.78 -15.31
C LEU A 41 -6.99 10.73 -16.41
N ASP A 42 -6.60 9.53 -16.03
CA ASP A 42 -6.81 8.37 -16.87
C ASP A 42 -8.32 8.25 -17.19
N PRO A 43 -8.72 8.01 -18.45
CA PRO A 43 -10.14 7.91 -18.83
C PRO A 43 -10.94 6.90 -17.99
N ARG A 44 -10.30 5.82 -17.53
CA ARG A 44 -10.91 4.80 -16.65
C ARG A 44 -11.14 5.34 -15.24
N VAL A 45 -10.22 6.17 -14.72
CA VAL A 45 -10.40 6.88 -13.45
C VAL A 45 -11.52 7.90 -13.58
N TYR A 46 -11.46 8.75 -14.62
CA TYR A 46 -12.48 9.76 -14.90
C TYR A 46 -13.88 9.14 -14.98
N LYS A 47 -14.03 7.99 -15.64
CA LYS A 47 -15.32 7.28 -15.73
C LYS A 47 -15.84 6.84 -14.37
N ILE A 48 -14.97 6.30 -13.51
CA ILE A 48 -15.37 5.81 -12.19
C ILE A 48 -15.75 6.95 -11.25
N ILE A 49 -14.95 8.01 -11.16
CA ILE A 49 -15.22 9.13 -10.25
C ILE A 49 -16.46 9.95 -10.64
N ASN A 50 -16.92 9.84 -11.89
CA ASN A 50 -18.11 10.55 -12.39
C ASN A 50 -19.36 9.68 -12.40
N ALA A 51 -19.22 8.38 -12.21
CA ALA A 51 -20.37 7.50 -12.23
C ALA A 51 -20.83 7.23 -10.79
N SER A 52 -22.14 7.24 -10.58
CA SER A 52 -22.79 6.83 -9.33
C SER A 52 -22.69 5.31 -9.15
N HIS A 53 -21.48 4.75 -9.09
CA HIS A 53 -21.30 3.32 -8.86
C HIS A 53 -21.53 3.05 -7.37
N PRO A 54 -22.36 2.07 -7.02
CA PRO A 54 -22.36 1.58 -5.65
C PRO A 54 -20.98 1.00 -5.38
N THR A 55 -20.25 1.59 -4.42
CA THR A 55 -19.12 0.91 -3.82
C THR A 55 -19.64 -0.39 -3.23
N LYS A 56 -18.84 -1.46 -3.36
CA LYS A 56 -19.18 -2.72 -2.69
C LYS A 56 -19.21 -2.42 -1.21
N LYS A 57 -20.40 -2.45 -0.60
CA LYS A 57 -20.50 -2.30 0.85
C LYS A 57 -19.98 -3.57 1.49
N TYR A 58 -18.92 -3.43 2.27
CA TYR A 58 -18.42 -4.53 3.09
C TYR A 58 -19.26 -4.59 4.37
N LYS A 59 -19.49 -5.80 4.90
CA LYS A 59 -20.29 -5.98 6.12
C LYS A 59 -19.61 -5.23 7.27
N SER A 60 -20.36 -4.33 7.91
CA SER A 60 -20.00 -3.75 9.20
C SER A 60 -20.83 -4.45 10.28
N ASP A 61 -20.19 -5.05 11.27
CA ASP A 61 -20.87 -5.64 12.40
C ASP A 61 -21.34 -4.51 13.34
N ASN A 62 -22.65 -4.32 13.45
CA ASN A 62 -23.33 -3.33 14.31
C ASN A 62 -22.97 -1.86 14.05
N GLU A 63 -23.86 -0.95 14.46
CA GLU A 63 -23.59 0.48 14.42
C GLU A 63 -22.55 0.86 15.48
N PHE A 64 -21.47 1.51 15.05
CA PHE A 64 -20.43 2.02 15.93
C PHE A 64 -20.17 3.49 15.62
N ILE A 65 -20.53 4.36 16.56
CA ILE A 65 -20.31 5.81 16.49
C ILE A 65 -19.24 6.19 17.49
N TYR A 66 -18.21 6.91 17.03
CA TYR A 66 -17.12 7.39 17.86
C TYR A 66 -16.98 8.91 17.71
N HIS A 67 -17.18 9.65 18.80
CA HIS A 67 -17.17 11.13 18.80
C HIS A 67 -18.04 11.75 17.69
N GLY A 68 -19.23 11.20 17.45
CA GLY A 68 -20.17 11.67 16.43
C GLY A 68 -19.88 11.20 15.00
N ILE A 69 -18.82 10.42 14.78
CA ILE A 69 -18.48 9.84 13.48
C ILE A 69 -19.03 8.42 13.40
N ASN A 70 -19.80 8.10 12.37
CA ASN A 70 -20.27 6.73 12.10
C ASN A 70 -19.14 5.90 11.49
N ILE A 71 -18.37 5.22 12.36
CA ILE A 71 -17.22 4.40 11.97
C ILE A 71 -17.66 3.18 11.15
N SER A 72 -18.81 2.58 11.48
CA SER A 72 -19.35 1.44 10.73
C SER A 72 -19.68 1.80 9.29
N GLU A 73 -20.31 2.95 9.07
CA GLU A 73 -20.60 3.45 7.72
C GLU A 73 -19.31 3.72 6.93
N LEU A 74 -18.35 4.43 7.54
CA LEU A 74 -17.04 4.67 6.93
C LEU A 74 -16.37 3.35 6.52
N ARG A 75 -16.25 2.39 7.44
CA ARG A 75 -15.66 1.06 7.17
C ARG A 75 -16.38 0.33 6.05
N SER A 76 -17.71 0.36 6.02
CA SER A 76 -18.50 -0.32 4.98
C SER A 76 -18.20 0.21 3.58
N SER A 77 -17.78 1.48 3.47
CA SER A 77 -17.43 2.14 2.20
C SER A 77 -15.98 1.93 1.76
N MET A 78 -15.12 1.33 2.60
CA MET A 78 -13.70 1.13 2.29
C MET A 78 -13.50 -0.11 1.42
N GLY A 79 -13.00 0.12 0.20
CA GLY A 79 -12.71 -0.91 -0.78
C GLY A 79 -13.47 -0.71 -2.09
N TRP A 80 -13.13 -1.51 -3.09
CA TRP A 80 -13.72 -1.41 -4.42
C TRP A 80 -14.00 -2.79 -5.02
N ASN A 81 -14.85 -2.81 -6.04
CA ASN A 81 -14.99 -4.00 -6.88
C ASN A 81 -13.67 -4.24 -7.63
N ASN A 82 -13.18 -5.48 -7.61
CA ASN A 82 -12.03 -5.93 -8.38
C ASN A 82 -12.28 -7.31 -8.97
N ARG A 83 -11.36 -7.75 -9.82
CA ARG A 83 -11.41 -9.04 -10.50
C ARG A 83 -10.22 -9.89 -10.10
N ASP A 84 -10.46 -11.18 -9.99
CA ASP A 84 -9.38 -12.15 -9.92
C ASP A 84 -8.70 -12.23 -11.28
N ILE A 85 -7.42 -11.83 -11.33
CA ILE A 85 -6.58 -11.83 -12.53
C ILE A 85 -5.55 -12.97 -12.52
N THR A 86 -5.71 -13.95 -11.62
CA THR A 86 -4.78 -15.06 -11.51
C THR A 86 -4.90 -16.00 -12.72
N SER A 87 -3.73 -16.44 -13.20
CA SER A 87 -3.55 -17.46 -14.23
C SER A 87 -3.42 -18.87 -13.64
N LYS A 88 -3.08 -18.96 -12.36
CA LYS A 88 -2.93 -20.21 -11.61
C LYS A 88 -4.00 -20.32 -10.53
N GLU A 89 -4.32 -21.56 -10.16
CA GLU A 89 -5.13 -21.84 -8.98
C GLU A 89 -4.37 -21.43 -7.71
N ILE A 90 -4.95 -20.47 -6.96
CA ILE A 90 -4.41 -19.99 -5.69
C ILE A 90 -5.24 -20.56 -4.54
N LEU A 91 -4.58 -21.35 -3.70
CA LEU A 91 -5.14 -21.85 -2.45
C LEU A 91 -5.20 -20.70 -1.43
N SER A 92 -6.35 -20.55 -0.78
CA SER A 92 -6.59 -19.51 0.24
C SER A 92 -6.89 -20.18 1.58
N GLU A 93 -6.09 -19.91 2.60
CA GLU A 93 -6.19 -20.52 3.92
C GLU A 93 -6.37 -19.45 5.00
N TYR A 94 -7.31 -19.65 5.91
CA TYR A 94 -7.49 -18.81 7.10
C TYR A 94 -6.61 -19.34 8.23
N LEU A 95 -5.74 -18.49 8.76
CA LEU A 95 -4.86 -18.84 9.87
C LEU A 95 -5.05 -17.83 11.01
N THR A 96 -4.70 -18.26 12.22
CA THR A 96 -4.64 -17.40 13.39
C THR A 96 -3.24 -17.45 13.97
N VAL A 97 -2.62 -16.29 14.11
CA VAL A 97 -1.35 -16.11 14.81
C VAL A 97 -1.67 -15.72 16.25
N ILE A 98 -1.09 -16.42 17.22
CA ILE A 98 -1.26 -16.09 18.64
C ILE A 98 -0.26 -14.99 18.99
N GLY A 99 -0.72 -13.74 18.91
CA GLY A 99 0.05 -12.58 19.33
C GLY A 99 -0.01 -12.36 20.84
N LYS A 100 0.90 -11.54 21.37
CA LYS A 100 0.97 -11.22 22.81
C LYS A 100 -0.32 -10.62 23.38
N ASN A 101 -1.04 -9.87 22.55
CA ASN A 101 -2.24 -9.13 22.93
C ASN A 101 -3.52 -9.78 22.38
N GLY A 102 -3.47 -11.08 22.08
CA GLY A 102 -4.61 -11.84 21.53
C GLY A 102 -4.37 -12.39 20.12
N PRO A 103 -5.36 -13.13 19.58
CA PRO A 103 -5.28 -13.73 18.26
C PRO A 103 -5.30 -12.68 17.15
N ILE A 104 -4.47 -12.86 16.14
CA ILE A 104 -4.39 -12.04 14.93
C ILE A 104 -4.76 -12.93 13.75
N LYS A 105 -5.80 -12.55 13.02
CA LYS A 105 -6.23 -13.30 11.83
C LYS A 105 -5.31 -12.96 10.66
N VAL A 106 -4.97 -13.96 9.88
CA VAL A 106 -4.26 -13.77 8.61
C VAL A 106 -4.86 -14.67 7.55
N ARG A 107 -4.79 -14.23 6.29
CA ARG A 107 -5.14 -15.04 5.14
C ARG A 107 -3.90 -15.36 4.33
N LYS A 108 -3.62 -16.64 4.14
CA LYS A 108 -2.49 -17.14 3.38
C LYS A 108 -2.93 -17.51 1.97
N TYR A 109 -2.18 -17.04 0.99
CA TYR A 109 -2.36 -17.37 -0.43
C TYR A 109 -1.15 -18.14 -0.93
N THR A 110 -1.36 -19.23 -1.66
CA THR A 110 -0.29 -20.08 -2.19
C THR A 110 -0.69 -20.65 -3.54
N PRO A 111 0.14 -20.54 -4.60
CA PRO A 111 -0.11 -21.25 -5.85
C PRO A 111 -0.09 -22.76 -5.61
N LYS A 112 -1.08 -23.50 -6.13
CA LYS A 112 -1.25 -24.94 -5.84
C LYS A 112 -0.01 -25.81 -6.04
N ASN A 113 0.82 -25.46 -7.03
CA ASN A 113 2.05 -26.19 -7.38
C ASN A 113 3.33 -25.40 -7.01
N LEU A 114 3.27 -24.56 -5.97
CA LEU A 114 4.42 -23.78 -5.53
C LEU A 114 5.51 -24.71 -4.99
N LYS A 115 6.75 -24.49 -5.43
CA LYS A 115 7.92 -25.19 -4.90
C LYS A 115 8.26 -24.68 -3.51
N ASP A 116 8.81 -25.56 -2.67
CA ASP A 116 9.34 -25.18 -1.35
C ASP A 116 10.46 -24.13 -1.48
N ASN A 117 10.74 -23.43 -0.38
CA ASN A 117 11.69 -22.31 -0.32
C ASN A 117 11.28 -21.12 -1.21
N ALA A 118 9.97 -20.89 -1.35
CA ALA A 118 9.45 -19.74 -2.09
C ALA A 118 9.70 -18.42 -1.35
N PRO A 119 9.74 -17.28 -2.06
CA PRO A 119 9.63 -15.97 -1.42
C PRO A 119 8.32 -15.85 -0.64
N CYS A 120 8.33 -15.00 0.39
CA CYS A 120 7.13 -14.66 1.16
C CYS A 120 6.87 -13.17 1.06
N MET A 121 5.67 -12.76 0.67
CA MET A 121 5.22 -11.38 0.75
C MET A 121 4.21 -11.23 1.88
N ILE A 122 4.52 -10.40 2.87
CA ILE A 122 3.57 -9.99 3.90
C ILE A 122 2.85 -8.75 3.40
N PHE A 123 1.52 -8.80 3.30
CA PHE A 123 0.70 -7.70 2.81
C PHE A 123 -0.14 -7.11 3.94
N ILE A 124 -0.12 -5.79 4.08
CA ILE A 124 -0.90 -5.05 5.08
C ILE A 124 -1.85 -4.11 4.34
N HIS A 125 -3.16 -4.28 4.53
CA HIS A 125 -4.17 -3.50 3.81
C HIS A 125 -4.24 -2.05 4.29
N GLY A 126 -4.61 -1.14 3.40
CA GLY A 126 -4.98 0.24 3.70
C GLY A 126 -6.35 0.37 4.38
N GLY A 127 -6.90 1.58 4.36
CA GLY A 127 -8.14 1.93 5.07
C GLY A 127 -7.94 2.90 6.24
N GLY A 128 -6.91 3.76 6.15
CA GLY A 128 -6.68 4.83 7.12
C GLY A 128 -6.45 4.34 8.55
N PHE A 129 -5.94 3.12 8.75
CA PHE A 129 -5.79 2.46 10.07
C PHE A 129 -7.11 2.16 10.81
N ILE A 130 -8.24 2.67 10.31
CA ILE A 130 -9.55 2.58 10.94
C ILE A 130 -10.48 1.59 10.24
N GLY A 131 -10.12 1.11 9.05
CA GLY A 131 -10.95 0.22 8.24
C GLY A 131 -10.12 -0.54 7.21
N GLY A 132 -10.81 -1.07 6.20
CA GLY A 132 -10.26 -2.11 5.33
C GLY A 132 -10.27 -3.49 6.01
N ASN A 133 -9.92 -4.51 5.25
CA ASN A 133 -9.73 -5.89 5.73
C ASN A 133 -9.08 -6.74 4.62
N VAL A 134 -8.83 -8.01 4.91
CA VAL A 134 -8.28 -8.98 3.96
C VAL A 134 -9.19 -9.30 2.76
N ASP A 135 -10.49 -9.00 2.81
CA ASP A 135 -11.41 -9.17 1.67
C ASP A 135 -11.29 -8.04 0.65
N VAL A 136 -10.97 -6.82 1.10
CA VAL A 136 -10.74 -5.68 0.20
C VAL A 136 -9.57 -5.96 -0.73
N VAL A 137 -8.49 -6.49 -0.18
CA VAL A 137 -7.22 -6.71 -0.89
C VAL A 137 -7.03 -8.17 -1.36
N GLU A 138 -8.07 -8.99 -1.36
CA GLU A 138 -7.98 -10.41 -1.70
C GLU A 138 -7.42 -10.63 -3.10
N ASN A 139 -8.02 -10.02 -4.13
CA ASN A 139 -7.58 -10.21 -5.50
C ASN A 139 -6.18 -9.62 -5.78
N PRO A 140 -5.80 -8.44 -5.27
CA PRO A 140 -4.40 -7.99 -5.27
C PRO A 140 -3.42 -9.00 -4.63
N CYS A 141 -3.77 -9.58 -3.49
CA CYS A 141 -2.92 -10.58 -2.81
C CYS A 141 -2.79 -11.87 -3.61
N LYS A 142 -3.90 -12.38 -4.18
CA LYS A 142 -3.89 -13.56 -5.06
C LYS A 142 -3.03 -13.31 -6.31
N ALA A 143 -3.18 -12.15 -6.93
CA ALA A 143 -2.40 -11.73 -8.08
C ALA A 143 -0.90 -11.64 -7.78
N LEU A 144 -0.50 -11.05 -6.64
CA LEU A 144 0.91 -11.06 -6.19
C LEU A 144 1.43 -12.48 -6.00
N SER A 145 0.64 -13.35 -5.37
CA SER A 145 1.02 -14.75 -5.12
C SER A 145 1.27 -15.51 -6.42
N ASP A 146 0.40 -15.35 -7.41
CA ASP A 146 0.56 -15.92 -8.74
C ASP A 146 1.77 -15.33 -9.48
N LYS A 147 1.79 -14.00 -9.64
CA LYS A 147 2.76 -13.29 -10.47
C LYS A 147 4.17 -13.41 -9.92
N ALA A 148 4.35 -13.40 -8.60
CA ALA A 148 5.65 -13.53 -7.96
C ALA A 148 6.09 -15.00 -7.74
N ASN A 149 5.18 -15.98 -7.90
CA ASN A 149 5.36 -17.35 -7.39
C ASN A 149 5.79 -17.32 -5.91
N ALA A 150 5.00 -16.64 -5.08
CA ALA A 150 5.31 -16.40 -3.68
C ALA A 150 4.14 -16.82 -2.79
N VAL A 151 4.45 -17.19 -1.55
CA VAL A 151 3.44 -17.24 -0.48
C VAL A 151 3.09 -15.80 -0.11
N VAL A 152 1.81 -15.46 -0.06
CA VAL A 152 1.36 -14.15 0.44
C VAL A 152 0.63 -14.33 1.76
N ILE A 153 1.02 -13.57 2.78
CA ILE A 153 0.36 -13.52 4.09
C ILE A 153 -0.28 -12.14 4.25
N SER A 154 -1.61 -12.07 4.10
CA SER A 154 -2.38 -10.83 4.30
C SER A 154 -2.83 -10.73 5.76
N ILE A 155 -2.52 -9.60 6.41
CA ILE A 155 -2.74 -9.40 7.84
C ILE A 155 -4.05 -8.65 8.09
N ASP A 156 -4.92 -9.21 8.93
CA ASP A 156 -6.15 -8.58 9.42
C ASP A 156 -5.87 -7.95 10.80
N TYR A 157 -5.18 -6.81 10.79
CA TYR A 157 -4.70 -6.15 12.00
C TYR A 157 -5.83 -5.40 12.73
N ARG A 158 -5.68 -5.19 14.04
CA ARG A 158 -6.67 -4.42 14.81
C ARG A 158 -6.71 -2.96 14.38
N LEU A 159 -7.94 -2.46 14.24
CA LEU A 159 -8.25 -1.13 13.75
C LEU A 159 -8.49 -0.13 14.88
N ALA A 160 -8.17 1.13 14.59
CA ALA A 160 -8.61 2.28 15.35
C ALA A 160 -10.09 2.62 15.03
N PRO A 161 -10.80 3.36 15.90
CA PRO A 161 -10.36 3.93 17.18
C PRO A 161 -10.35 2.94 18.36
N GLU A 162 -10.93 1.75 18.25
CA GLU A 162 -10.94 0.75 19.34
C GLU A 162 -9.51 0.35 19.75
N ASN A 163 -8.62 0.33 18.77
CA ASN A 163 -7.23 -0.04 18.95
C ASN A 163 -6.30 0.99 18.29
N GLN A 164 -6.23 2.18 18.87
CA GLN A 164 -5.31 3.24 18.48
C GLN A 164 -3.84 2.79 18.48
N PHE A 165 -2.98 3.59 17.84
CA PHE A 165 -1.53 3.37 17.83
C PHE A 165 -0.99 3.10 19.26
N PRO A 166 -0.11 2.11 19.46
CA PRO A 166 0.57 1.28 18.45
C PRO A 166 -0.05 -0.12 18.24
N LYS A 167 -1.31 -0.37 18.61
CA LYS A 167 -1.84 -1.74 18.68
C LYS A 167 -1.83 -2.47 17.33
N GLY A 168 -2.28 -1.84 16.23
CA GLY A 168 -2.22 -2.43 14.89
C GLY A 168 -0.79 -2.72 14.42
N LEU A 169 0.16 -1.81 14.70
CA LEU A 169 1.59 -2.02 14.41
C LEU A 169 2.16 -3.23 15.16
N ILE A 170 1.79 -3.39 16.44
CA ILE A 170 2.22 -4.55 17.22
C ILE A 170 1.71 -5.84 16.58
N ASP A 171 0.45 -5.89 16.14
CA ASP A 171 -0.11 -7.06 15.47
C ASP A 171 0.68 -7.41 14.19
N CYS A 172 0.92 -6.42 13.32
CA CYS A 172 1.70 -6.61 12.10
C CYS A 172 3.10 -7.18 12.40
N PHE A 173 3.80 -6.62 13.39
CA PHE A 173 5.15 -7.08 13.72
C PHE A 173 5.19 -8.46 14.39
N GLU A 174 4.18 -8.82 15.19
CA GLU A 174 4.03 -10.18 15.73
C GLU A 174 3.82 -11.21 14.62
N VAL A 175 3.04 -10.89 13.59
CA VAL A 175 2.88 -11.77 12.42
C VAL A 175 4.20 -11.92 11.65
N ILE A 176 4.97 -10.85 11.45
CA ILE A 176 6.28 -10.93 10.77
C ILE A 176 7.22 -11.87 11.52
N LYS A 177 7.30 -11.76 12.85
CA LYS A 177 8.09 -12.69 13.68
C LYS A 177 7.59 -14.12 13.56
N TRP A 178 6.28 -14.32 13.55
CA TRP A 178 5.68 -15.64 13.38
C TRP A 178 6.02 -16.25 12.02
N VAL A 179 5.90 -15.49 10.92
CA VAL A 179 6.27 -15.92 9.56
C VAL A 179 7.74 -16.33 9.53
N SER A 180 8.63 -15.48 10.05
CA SER A 180 10.08 -15.72 10.12
C SER A 180 10.44 -16.98 10.94
N SER A 181 9.70 -17.25 12.01
CA SER A 181 9.93 -18.41 12.89
C SER A 181 9.30 -19.70 12.35
N ASN A 182 8.32 -19.60 11.45
CA ASN A 182 7.58 -20.74 10.89
C ASN A 182 7.91 -20.98 9.41
N SER A 183 9.08 -20.52 8.93
CA SER A 183 9.43 -20.56 7.51
C SER A 183 9.32 -21.95 6.88
N THR A 184 9.76 -22.99 7.60
CA THR A 184 9.65 -24.40 7.16
C THR A 184 8.19 -24.85 7.01
N LYS A 185 7.33 -24.54 7.99
CA LYS A 185 5.90 -24.86 7.96
C LYS A 185 5.19 -24.14 6.82
N LEU A 186 5.60 -22.90 6.55
CA LEU A 186 5.07 -22.08 5.47
C LEU A 186 5.69 -22.41 4.11
N LYS A 187 6.71 -23.27 4.05
CA LYS A 187 7.48 -23.61 2.84
C LYS A 187 8.14 -22.40 2.17
N ILE A 188 8.52 -21.39 2.97
CA ILE A 188 9.15 -20.16 2.50
C ILE A 188 10.64 -20.10 2.86
N LYS A 189 11.39 -19.29 2.10
CA LYS A 189 12.78 -18.98 2.40
C LYS A 189 12.87 -17.79 3.35
N LYS A 190 13.53 -17.96 4.50
CA LYS A 190 13.62 -16.93 5.56
C LYS A 190 14.39 -15.67 5.11
N ASP A 191 15.33 -15.83 4.18
CA ASP A 191 16.10 -14.74 3.55
C ASP A 191 15.38 -14.12 2.33
N LYS A 192 14.10 -14.43 2.11
CA LYS A 192 13.25 -13.83 1.06
C LYS A 192 11.89 -13.39 1.59
N ILE A 193 11.86 -12.90 2.84
CA ILE A 193 10.67 -12.29 3.43
C ILE A 193 10.61 -10.82 3.02
N CYS A 194 9.54 -10.48 2.33
CA CYS A 194 9.21 -9.16 1.83
C CYS A 194 8.00 -8.62 2.59
N ILE A 195 7.86 -7.30 2.60
CA ILE A 195 6.69 -6.62 3.14
C ILE A 195 6.11 -5.65 2.11
N SER A 196 4.80 -5.51 2.10
CA SER A 196 4.09 -4.53 1.30
C SER A 196 2.83 -4.09 2.00
N GLY A 197 2.34 -2.93 1.61
CA GLY A 197 1.04 -2.44 2.01
C GLY A 197 0.67 -1.21 1.23
N ASP A 198 -0.62 -0.93 1.21
CA ASP A 198 -1.19 0.21 0.50
C ASP A 198 -1.64 1.29 1.50
N SER A 199 -1.45 2.57 1.16
CA SER A 199 -1.92 3.70 1.97
C SER A 199 -1.46 3.60 3.45
N ALA A 200 -2.39 3.48 4.39
CA ALA A 200 -2.13 3.24 5.82
C ALA A 200 -1.44 1.88 6.10
N GLY A 201 -1.71 0.84 5.31
CA GLY A 201 -0.96 -0.41 5.37
C GLY A 201 0.49 -0.24 4.89
N GLY A 202 0.71 0.66 3.94
CA GLY A 202 2.04 1.10 3.53
C GLY A 202 2.82 1.77 4.67
N ASN A 203 2.14 2.57 5.49
CA ASN A 203 2.72 3.12 6.73
C ASN A 203 3.17 2.02 7.69
N LEU A 204 2.28 1.06 7.99
CA LEU A 204 2.56 -0.05 8.88
C LEU A 204 3.70 -0.93 8.35
N ALA A 205 3.81 -1.09 7.02
CA ALA A 205 4.92 -1.80 6.39
C ALA A 205 6.26 -1.10 6.67
N VAL A 206 6.36 0.21 6.47
CA VAL A 206 7.57 0.99 6.79
C VAL A 206 7.86 0.96 8.29
N ALA A 207 6.85 1.14 9.13
CA ALA A 207 7.01 1.11 10.59
C ALA A 207 7.52 -0.26 11.07
N CYS A 208 7.08 -1.36 10.46
CA CYS A 208 7.64 -2.69 10.72
C CYS A 208 9.09 -2.82 10.25
N SER A 209 9.45 -2.28 9.09
CA SER A 209 10.84 -2.24 8.59
C SER A 209 11.76 -1.44 9.52
N LEU A 210 11.31 -0.28 10.00
CA LEU A 210 12.02 0.52 11.01
C LEU A 210 12.21 -0.29 12.29
N LYS A 211 11.15 -0.97 12.76
CA LYS A 211 11.21 -1.79 13.97
C LYS A 211 12.14 -3.01 13.82
N ASP A 212 12.15 -3.66 12.67
CA ASP A 212 13.06 -4.78 12.35
C ASP A 212 14.53 -4.32 12.38
N ARG A 213 14.81 -3.13 11.83
CA ARG A 213 16.13 -2.48 11.91
C ARG A 213 16.50 -2.13 13.36
N ASP A 214 15.61 -1.45 14.08
CA ASP A 214 15.88 -0.98 15.44
C ASP A 214 16.16 -2.14 16.41
N LEU A 215 15.47 -3.27 16.20
CA LEU A 215 15.69 -4.52 16.95
C LEU A 215 16.82 -5.39 16.37
N LYS A 216 17.40 -5.00 15.24
CA LYS A 216 18.48 -5.72 14.53
C LYS A 216 18.11 -7.17 14.21
N THR A 217 16.82 -7.45 13.97
CA THR A 217 16.33 -8.80 13.70
C THR A 217 16.54 -9.25 12.26
N ASN A 218 16.68 -8.30 11.33
CA ASN A 218 17.03 -8.52 9.92
C ASN A 218 16.13 -9.57 9.25
N MET A 219 14.81 -9.50 9.51
CA MET A 219 13.83 -10.41 8.95
C MET A 219 13.35 -9.94 7.57
N ILE A 220 13.22 -8.63 7.36
CA ILE A 220 12.63 -8.06 6.15
C ILE A 220 13.75 -7.71 5.16
N LYS A 221 13.62 -8.21 3.92
CA LYS A 221 14.65 -8.10 2.87
C LYS A 221 14.30 -7.13 1.76
N TYR A 222 13.02 -6.87 1.60
CA TYR A 222 12.48 -5.99 0.59
C TYR A 222 11.16 -5.38 1.08
N GLN A 223 10.92 -4.11 0.76
CA GLN A 223 9.64 -3.45 1.00
C GLN A 223 9.09 -2.81 -0.28
N ALA A 224 7.81 -3.07 -0.57
CA ALA A 224 7.07 -2.42 -1.65
C ALA A 224 5.93 -1.57 -1.07
N LEU A 225 6.03 -0.26 -1.19
CA LEU A 225 5.15 0.70 -0.55
C LEU A 225 4.21 1.32 -1.60
N ILE A 226 2.92 1.00 -1.50
CA ILE A 226 1.93 1.43 -2.49
C ILE A 226 1.23 2.68 -1.95
N TYR A 227 1.50 3.83 -2.56
CA TYR A 227 1.06 5.19 -2.16
C TYR A 227 1.02 5.38 -0.63
N PRO A 228 2.14 5.16 0.07
CA PRO A 228 2.13 5.01 1.52
C PRO A 228 1.80 6.33 2.23
N VAL A 229 1.07 6.24 3.34
CA VAL A 229 1.10 7.29 4.36
C VAL A 229 2.45 7.22 5.06
N VAL A 230 3.23 8.29 5.03
CA VAL A 230 4.58 8.37 5.67
C VAL A 230 4.71 9.55 6.62
N THR A 231 3.71 10.41 6.71
CA THR A 231 3.52 11.38 7.79
C THR A 231 2.04 11.68 8.03
N LEU A 232 1.66 11.76 9.30
CA LEU A 232 0.40 12.37 9.78
C LEU A 232 0.67 13.73 10.46
N ASP A 233 1.93 14.14 10.54
CA ASP A 233 2.31 15.47 10.96
C ASP A 233 2.37 16.40 9.74
N LYS A 234 1.76 17.58 9.86
CA LYS A 234 1.74 18.64 8.83
C LYS A 234 3.02 19.46 8.82
N LYS A 235 3.97 19.17 9.73
CA LYS A 235 5.27 19.82 9.78
C LYS A 235 6.01 19.69 8.45
N SER A 236 6.44 20.82 7.91
CA SER A 236 7.38 20.84 6.78
C SER A 236 8.79 20.50 7.25
N VAL A 237 9.52 19.74 6.43
CA VAL A 237 10.94 19.42 6.59
C VAL A 237 11.66 19.71 5.27
N GLU A 238 12.99 19.64 5.27
CA GLU A 238 13.81 19.99 4.09
C GLU A 238 13.36 19.25 2.81
N GLU A 239 13.03 17.97 2.93
CA GLU A 239 12.59 17.14 1.81
C GLU A 239 11.08 17.19 1.54
N TYR A 240 10.29 17.84 2.40
CA TYR A 240 8.83 17.77 2.33
C TYR A 240 8.13 19.07 2.74
N LYS A 241 7.37 19.60 1.80
CA LYS A 241 6.34 20.61 2.03
C LYS A 241 5.15 20.27 1.15
N TRP A 242 3.96 20.16 1.75
CA TRP A 242 2.75 19.90 0.98
C TRP A 242 2.30 21.16 0.24
N SER A 243 1.97 21.03 -1.05
CA SER A 243 1.46 22.12 -1.88
C SER A 243 0.67 21.56 -3.06
N THR A 244 -0.43 22.23 -3.43
CA THR A 244 -1.17 21.94 -4.67
C THR A 244 -0.36 22.28 -5.93
N ASN A 245 0.66 23.15 -5.81
CA ASN A 245 1.53 23.50 -6.94
C ASN A 245 2.41 22.33 -7.40
N GLU A 246 2.49 21.25 -6.61
CA GLU A 246 3.16 20.02 -7.03
C GLU A 246 2.39 19.31 -8.16
N TYR A 247 1.15 19.70 -8.46
CA TYR A 247 0.27 19.02 -9.40
C TYR A 247 0.07 19.81 -10.71
N ILE A 248 0.42 19.11 -11.79
CA ILE A 248 -0.14 19.16 -13.13
C ILE A 248 -1.67 19.15 -13.22
N VAL A 249 -2.46 20.23 -13.24
CA VAL A 249 -3.95 20.07 -13.28
C VAL A 249 -4.62 20.90 -14.36
N SER A 250 -5.27 20.21 -15.30
CA SER A 250 -6.12 20.80 -16.33
C SER A 250 -7.62 20.68 -15.99
N ASN A 251 -7.98 19.78 -15.07
CA ASN A 251 -9.36 19.46 -14.70
C ASN A 251 -9.68 19.84 -13.24
N ASN A 252 -10.66 20.72 -13.02
CA ASN A 252 -11.05 21.19 -11.68
C ASN A 252 -11.47 20.08 -10.71
N LYS A 253 -11.96 18.94 -11.19
CA LYS A 253 -12.37 17.82 -10.34
C LYS A 253 -11.19 17.15 -9.63
N ILE A 254 -10.00 17.18 -10.24
CA ILE A 254 -8.76 16.69 -9.63
C ILE A 254 -8.45 17.51 -8.37
N ASN A 255 -8.50 18.84 -8.48
CA ASN A 255 -8.26 19.73 -7.35
C ASN A 255 -9.26 19.50 -6.21
N GLN A 256 -10.54 19.29 -6.53
CA GLN A 256 -11.58 19.00 -5.53
C GLN A 256 -11.27 17.70 -4.76
N ASN A 257 -10.90 16.63 -5.46
CA ASN A 257 -10.57 15.34 -4.84
C ASN A 257 -9.30 15.40 -3.97
N ILE A 258 -8.26 16.12 -4.42
CA ILE A 258 -7.04 16.30 -3.64
C ILE A 258 -7.34 17.07 -2.34
N ASN A 259 -8.12 18.16 -2.43
CA ASN A 259 -8.46 18.97 -1.27
C ASN A 259 -9.35 18.22 -0.26
N SER A 260 -10.37 17.48 -0.70
CA SER A 260 -11.22 16.71 0.22
C SER A 260 -10.46 15.61 0.96
N SER A 261 -9.40 15.07 0.35
CA SER A 261 -8.53 14.07 0.97
C SER A 261 -7.68 14.64 2.12
N LEU A 262 -7.41 15.95 2.14
CA LEU A 262 -6.71 16.60 3.23
C LEU A 262 -7.54 16.69 4.52
N ASP A 263 -8.85 16.90 4.40
CA ASP A 263 -9.74 16.89 5.56
C ASP A 263 -9.87 15.47 6.12
N PHE A 264 -9.91 14.47 5.23
CA PHE A 264 -9.97 13.07 5.61
C PHE A 264 -8.75 12.62 6.41
N ILE A 265 -7.53 13.00 6.02
CA ILE A 265 -6.31 12.60 6.76
C ILE A 265 -6.24 13.20 8.18
N ASP A 266 -6.80 14.40 8.40
CA ASP A 266 -6.90 14.98 9.74
C ASP A 266 -7.86 14.19 10.64
N MET A 267 -9.01 13.77 10.10
CA MET A 267 -9.93 12.88 10.81
C MET A 267 -9.26 11.54 11.13
N ILE A 268 -8.58 10.93 10.17
CA ILE A 268 -7.83 9.67 10.38
C ILE A 268 -6.81 9.82 11.51
N LYS A 269 -6.06 10.93 11.54
CA LYS A 269 -5.09 11.19 12.61
C LYS A 269 -5.76 11.22 13.99
N GLN A 270 -6.90 11.90 14.13
CA GLN A 270 -7.64 11.98 15.40
C GLN A 270 -8.16 10.62 15.87
N LEU A 271 -8.54 9.75 14.94
CA LEU A 271 -9.01 8.40 15.26
C LEU A 271 -7.84 7.45 15.60
N TYR A 272 -6.73 7.55 14.87
CA TYR A 272 -5.61 6.60 14.98
C TYR A 272 -4.60 6.92 16.08
N VAL A 273 -4.32 8.21 16.32
CA VAL A 273 -3.27 8.66 17.24
C VAL A 273 -3.91 9.12 18.54
N ASP A 274 -3.58 8.44 19.64
CA ASP A 274 -3.97 8.88 20.98
C ASP A 274 -3.39 10.27 21.28
N ALA A 275 -4.16 11.11 21.98
CA ALA A 275 -3.80 12.51 22.26
C ALA A 275 -2.48 12.66 23.07
N THR A 276 -2.04 11.61 23.78
CA THR A 276 -0.78 11.59 24.53
C THR A 276 0.43 11.26 23.67
N VAL A 277 0.23 10.79 22.44
CA VAL A 277 1.30 10.40 21.52
C VAL A 277 1.55 11.51 20.50
N LYS A 278 2.81 11.90 20.36
CA LYS A 278 3.19 12.90 19.35
C LYS A 278 3.13 12.28 17.94
N PRO A 279 2.53 12.97 16.96
CA PRO A 279 2.43 12.47 15.59
C PRO A 279 3.78 12.41 14.85
N ASP A 280 4.82 13.07 15.37
CA ASP A 280 6.19 13.00 14.86
C ASP A 280 6.96 11.72 15.27
N ASN A 281 6.32 10.81 16.02
CA ASN A 281 6.86 9.49 16.29
C ASN A 281 7.20 8.77 14.97
N GLN A 282 8.41 8.23 14.82
CA GLN A 282 8.89 7.60 13.58
C GLN A 282 8.03 6.42 13.09
N TYR A 283 7.27 5.76 13.97
CA TYR A 283 6.37 4.68 13.58
C TYR A 283 4.96 5.16 13.20
N ILE A 284 4.66 6.45 13.38
CA ILE A 284 3.46 7.13 12.88
C ILE A 284 3.82 7.90 11.61
N SER A 285 4.92 8.65 11.67
CA SER A 285 5.43 9.48 10.58
C SER A 285 6.88 9.08 10.20
N PRO A 286 7.08 7.95 9.50
CA PRO A 286 8.42 7.51 9.04
C PRO A 286 9.23 8.57 8.31
N LEU A 287 8.58 9.48 7.58
CA LEU A 287 9.23 10.62 6.93
C LEU A 287 10.01 11.49 7.91
N LEU A 288 9.58 11.56 9.17
CA LEU A 288 10.22 12.35 10.23
C LEU A 288 11.26 11.56 11.03
N SER A 289 11.53 10.30 10.67
CA SER A 289 12.62 9.53 11.28
C SER A 289 13.97 10.25 11.10
N LYS A 290 14.80 10.24 12.14
CA LYS A 290 16.15 10.82 12.10
C LYS A 290 17.16 9.95 11.38
N ASP A 291 16.90 8.65 11.33
CA ASP A 291 17.76 7.66 10.69
C ASP A 291 16.90 6.75 9.83
N LEU A 292 17.27 6.57 8.57
CA LEU A 292 16.67 5.64 7.62
C LEU A 292 17.69 4.66 7.04
N SER A 293 18.93 4.69 7.53
CA SER A 293 19.97 3.76 7.10
C SER A 293 19.58 2.32 7.42
N ASN A 294 20.14 1.37 6.66
CA ASN A 294 19.95 -0.07 6.86
C ASN A 294 18.49 -0.55 6.77
N LEU A 295 17.60 0.25 6.15
CA LEU A 295 16.29 -0.23 5.73
C LEU A 295 16.41 -1.14 4.50
N PRO A 296 15.45 -2.06 4.28
CA PRO A 296 15.50 -2.97 3.14
C PRO A 296 15.39 -2.23 1.81
N LYS A 297 15.83 -2.90 0.73
CA LYS A 297 15.59 -2.44 -0.64
C LYS A 297 14.11 -2.06 -0.80
N THR A 298 13.85 -0.89 -1.38
CA THR A 298 12.54 -0.26 -1.36
C THR A 298 12.04 0.04 -2.77
N LEU A 299 10.79 -0.32 -3.04
CA LEU A 299 9.99 0.22 -4.14
C LEU A 299 8.92 1.13 -3.56
N ILE A 300 8.87 2.38 -4.00
CA ILE A 300 7.75 3.29 -3.72
C ILE A 300 6.94 3.47 -4.99
N ILE A 301 5.63 3.25 -4.89
CA ILE A 301 4.69 3.47 -5.98
C ILE A 301 3.79 4.63 -5.58
N THR A 302 3.64 5.63 -6.45
CA THR A 302 2.73 6.76 -6.23
C THR A 302 1.73 6.89 -7.36
N ALA A 303 0.58 7.49 -7.06
CA ALA A 303 -0.38 7.93 -8.04
C ALA A 303 -0.26 9.44 -8.23
N GLU A 304 -0.32 9.90 -9.47
CA GLU A 304 -0.09 11.30 -9.82
C GLU A 304 -1.00 12.28 -9.06
N TYR A 305 -2.29 11.98 -8.99
CA TYR A 305 -3.31 12.82 -8.36
C TYR A 305 -3.69 12.34 -6.97
N ASP A 306 -2.74 11.69 -6.30
CA ASP A 306 -2.85 11.31 -4.92
C ASP A 306 -2.28 12.42 -4.02
N PHE A 307 -3.04 12.85 -3.03
CA PHE A 307 -2.60 13.81 -2.01
C PHE A 307 -1.40 13.30 -1.20
N LEU A 308 -1.20 11.98 -1.12
CA LEU A 308 -0.05 11.34 -0.48
C LEU A 308 1.20 11.29 -1.36
N ARG A 309 1.09 11.58 -2.67
CA ARG A 309 2.24 11.51 -3.59
C ARG A 309 3.43 12.31 -3.09
N VAL A 310 3.19 13.55 -2.67
CA VAL A 310 4.24 14.48 -2.25
C VAL A 310 5.02 13.92 -1.05
N GLN A 311 4.32 13.33 -0.07
CA GLN A 311 5.00 12.73 1.08
C GLN A 311 5.71 11.42 0.74
N GLY A 312 5.12 10.58 -0.11
CA GLY A 312 5.72 9.31 -0.55
C GLY A 312 7.02 9.52 -1.34
N GLU A 313 7.02 10.50 -2.26
CA GLU A 313 8.21 10.83 -3.06
C GLU A 313 9.30 11.51 -2.21
N ALA A 314 8.92 12.39 -1.28
CA ALA A 314 9.84 12.95 -0.29
C ALA A 314 10.50 11.87 0.57
N PHE A 315 9.73 10.86 0.99
CA PHE A 315 10.28 9.72 1.74
C PHE A 315 11.25 8.89 0.90
N GLY A 316 10.92 8.66 -0.38
CA GLY A 316 11.84 8.00 -1.32
C GLY A 316 13.15 8.75 -1.49
N LYS A 317 13.10 10.09 -1.62
CA LYS A 317 14.29 10.94 -1.63
C LYS A 317 15.13 10.76 -0.36
N LYS A 318 14.49 10.73 0.80
CA LYS A 318 15.17 10.57 2.08
C LYS A 318 15.83 9.20 2.24
N LEU A 319 15.20 8.13 1.72
CA LEU A 319 15.79 6.79 1.66
C LEU A 319 17.04 6.74 0.77
N ILE A 320 16.98 7.35 -0.42
CA ILE A 320 18.12 7.45 -1.35
C ILE A 320 19.27 8.19 -0.69
N ASN A 321 19.00 9.33 -0.04
CA ASN A 321 20.01 10.10 0.69
C ASN A 321 20.62 9.32 1.87
N ALA A 322 19.89 8.36 2.43
CA ALA A 322 20.36 7.44 3.46
C ALA A 322 21.06 6.18 2.89
N ASN A 323 21.36 6.16 1.59
CA ASN A 323 22.00 5.05 0.87
C ASN A 323 21.18 3.73 0.84
N VAL A 324 19.85 3.82 0.88
CA VAL A 324 18.97 2.66 0.68
C VAL A 324 18.69 2.47 -0.81
N ASP A 325 18.88 1.26 -1.35
CA ASP A 325 18.50 0.91 -2.73
C ASP A 325 17.00 1.13 -2.92
N THR A 326 16.63 2.22 -3.58
CA THR A 326 15.26 2.72 -3.64
C THR A 326 14.88 3.07 -5.07
N LYS A 327 13.78 2.48 -5.54
CA LYS A 327 13.14 2.78 -6.83
C LYS A 327 11.81 3.49 -6.58
N ILE A 328 11.51 4.54 -7.34
CA ILE A 328 10.24 5.28 -7.25
C ILE A 328 9.53 5.20 -8.61
N ILE A 329 8.27 4.75 -8.61
CA ILE A 329 7.40 4.68 -9.79
C ILE A 329 6.17 5.55 -9.55
N ARG A 330 5.89 6.48 -10.46
CA ARG A 330 4.66 7.29 -10.46
C ARG A 330 3.76 6.84 -11.60
N TYR A 331 2.53 6.44 -11.29
CA TYR A 331 1.49 6.19 -12.30
C TYR A 331 0.75 7.47 -12.64
N ARG A 332 0.91 7.94 -13.88
CA ARG A 332 0.19 9.11 -14.42
C ARG A 332 -1.29 8.81 -14.59
N GLY A 333 -2.12 9.82 -14.42
CA GLY A 333 -3.58 9.72 -14.56
C GLY A 333 -4.31 9.11 -13.37
N MET A 334 -3.58 8.60 -12.36
CA MET A 334 -4.17 7.80 -11.29
C MET A 334 -4.48 8.59 -10.02
N ASP A 335 -5.51 8.14 -9.31
CA ASP A 335 -5.94 8.63 -8.00
C ASP A 335 -5.54 7.67 -6.85
N HIS A 336 -5.85 8.07 -5.61
CA HIS A 336 -5.56 7.27 -4.42
C HIS A 336 -6.30 5.93 -4.44
N ALA A 337 -5.71 4.92 -3.79
CA ALA A 337 -6.28 3.57 -3.68
C ALA A 337 -6.54 2.88 -5.04
N PHE A 338 -5.69 3.13 -6.06
CA PHE A 338 -5.90 2.54 -7.38
C PHE A 338 -5.71 1.01 -7.40
N ILE A 339 -4.99 0.42 -6.43
CA ILE A 339 -4.75 -1.03 -6.36
C ILE A 339 -6.05 -1.81 -6.11
N ASP A 340 -7.01 -1.18 -5.42
CA ASP A 340 -8.32 -1.76 -5.11
C ASP A 340 -9.12 -2.08 -6.37
N LYS A 341 -8.75 -1.46 -7.50
CA LYS A 341 -9.37 -1.63 -8.83
C LYS A 341 -8.59 -2.64 -9.68
N CYS A 342 -7.96 -3.63 -9.04
CA CYS A 342 -7.28 -4.74 -9.71
C CYS A 342 -8.19 -5.43 -10.75
N GLY A 343 -7.68 -5.64 -11.97
CA GLY A 343 -8.46 -6.17 -13.10
C GLY A 343 -9.44 -5.18 -13.76
N ILE A 344 -9.44 -3.92 -13.31
CA ILE A 344 -10.21 -2.82 -13.90
C ILE A 344 -9.25 -1.73 -14.39
N TYR A 345 -8.30 -1.31 -13.55
CA TYR A 345 -7.23 -0.40 -13.95
C TYR A 345 -5.99 -1.20 -14.37
N PRO A 346 -5.51 -1.08 -15.62
CA PRO A 346 -4.31 -1.78 -16.06
C PRO A 346 -3.08 -1.38 -15.23
N GLN A 347 -3.04 -0.16 -14.70
CA GLN A 347 -2.02 0.32 -13.75
C GLN A 347 -1.98 -0.48 -12.45
N ALA A 348 -3.13 -0.93 -11.95
CA ALA A 348 -3.18 -1.79 -10.75
C ALA A 348 -2.46 -3.10 -11.01
N GLU A 349 -2.64 -3.71 -12.18
CA GLU A 349 -1.94 -4.94 -12.54
C GLU A 349 -0.45 -4.71 -12.83
N ASP A 350 -0.09 -3.64 -13.55
CA ASP A 350 1.32 -3.31 -13.78
C ASP A 350 2.06 -3.03 -12.46
N CYS A 351 1.42 -2.35 -11.51
CA CYS A 351 1.94 -2.16 -10.15
C CYS A 351 2.29 -3.50 -9.48
N LEU A 352 1.39 -4.49 -9.55
CA LEU A 352 1.64 -5.83 -9.01
C LEU A 352 2.73 -6.57 -9.81
N ASN A 353 2.84 -6.33 -11.12
CA ASN A 353 3.92 -6.86 -11.96
C ASN A 353 5.28 -6.31 -11.54
N GLU A 354 5.41 -5.00 -11.32
CA GLU A 354 6.67 -4.36 -10.88
C GLU A 354 7.12 -4.89 -9.52
N ILE A 355 6.20 -5.03 -8.56
CA ILE A 355 6.49 -5.65 -7.26
C ILE A 355 6.94 -7.10 -7.45
N SER A 356 6.25 -7.86 -8.30
CA SER A 356 6.56 -9.27 -8.55
C SER A 356 7.91 -9.48 -9.25
N LYS A 357 8.32 -8.56 -10.14
CA LYS A 357 9.65 -8.56 -10.76
C LYS A 357 10.74 -8.43 -9.70
N ASP A 358 10.58 -7.49 -8.78
CA ASP A 358 11.57 -7.26 -7.72
C ASP A 358 11.65 -8.45 -6.75
N ILE A 359 10.52 -9.04 -6.34
CA ILE A 359 10.49 -10.24 -5.47
C ILE A 359 11.23 -11.42 -6.11
N LYS A 360 11.06 -11.63 -7.42
CA LYS A 360 11.75 -12.71 -8.15
C LYS A 360 13.25 -12.50 -8.27
N SER A 361 13.72 -11.27 -8.13
CA SER A 361 15.13 -10.90 -8.24
C SER A 361 15.91 -10.97 -6.92
N LEU A 362 15.22 -11.14 -5.78
CA LEU A 362 15.81 -11.53 -4.49
C LEU A 362 16.30 -12.97 -4.55
#